data_AF-A0A3B0XQ70-F1
#
_entry.id   AF-A0A3B0XQ70-F1
#
_cell.length_a   1.000
_cell.length_b   1.000
_cell.length_c   1.000
_cell.angle_alpha   90.00
_cell.angle_beta   90.00
_cell.angle_gamma   90.00
#
_symmetry.space_group_name_H-M   'P 1'
#
loop_
_entity.id
_entity.type
_entity.pdbx_description
1 polymer ?
#
loop_
_entity_poly.entity_id
_entity_poly.type
_entity_poly.pdbx_seq_one_letter_code
_entity_poly.pdbx_strand_id
1 'polypeptide(L)' 'MQQITEQELRDLAEQLGECMKGKGLKLASAESCTGGWLAKIITDIPGSS' A
#
# COMPACT_ATOMS: atom_id res chain seq x y z
N MET A 1 19.66 11.56 -3.22
CA MET A 1 18.42 10.89 -2.80
C MET A 1 17.70 10.46 -4.04
N GLN A 2 17.40 9.17 -4.18
CA GLN A 2 16.55 8.70 -5.27
C GLN A 2 15.11 9.11 -4.93
N GLN A 3 14.44 9.79 -5.85
CA GLN A 3 13.02 10.10 -5.70
C GLN A 3 12.21 8.90 -6.17
N ILE A 4 11.24 8.47 -5.36
CA ILE A 4 10.25 7.46 -5.73
C ILE A 4 9.07 8.19 -6.39
N THR A 5 8.60 7.67 -7.51
CA THR A 5 7.44 8.18 -8.23
C THR A 5 6.12 7.63 -7.68
N GLU A 6 5.01 8.32 -7.93
CA GLU A 6 3.68 7.85 -7.54
C GLU A 6 3.32 6.51 -8.19
N GLN A 7 3.77 6.30 -9.44
CA GLN A 7 3.54 5.04 -10.14
C GLN A 7 4.25 3.87 -9.45
N GLU A 8 5.51 4.05 -9.03
CA GLU A 8 6.23 2.99 -8.31
C GLU A 8 5.55 2.63 -6.98
N LEU A 9 5.01 3.60 -6.25
CA LEU A 9 4.25 3.34 -5.03
C LEU A 9 2.95 2.58 -5.30
N ARG A 10 2.26 2.94 -6.39
CA ARG A 10 1.04 2.25 -6.83
C ARG A 10 1.34 0.81 -7.21
N ASP A 11 2.40 0.57 -7.96
CA ASP A 11 2.81 -0.77 -8.39
C ASP A 11 3.18 -1.66 -7.19
N LEU A 12 3.86 -1.09 -6.19
CA LEU A 12 4.16 -1.79 -4.93
C LEU A 12 2.90 -2.12 -4.12
N ALA A 13 1.92 -1.22 -4.09
CA ALA A 13 0.67 -1.43 -3.39
C ALA A 13 -0.18 -2.54 -4.03
N GLU A 14 -0.22 -2.61 -5.36
CA GLU A 14 -0.89 -3.71 -6.09
C GLU A 14 -0.22 -5.06 -5.80
N GLN A 15 1.12 -5.11 -5.89
CA GLN A 15 1.87 -6.33 -5.60
C GLN A 15 1.66 -6.81 -4.15
N LEU A 16 1.63 -5.88 -3.19
CA LEU A 16 1.32 -6.18 -1.80
C LEU A 16 -0.10 -6.78 -1.69
N GLY A 17 -1.10 -6.14 -2.31
CA GLY A 17 -2.48 -6.60 -2.31
C GLY A 17 -2.64 -8.03 -2.84
N GLU A 18 -2.03 -8.34 -3.98
CA GLU A 18 -2.07 -9.69 -4.56
C GLU A 18 -1.40 -10.73 -3.65
N CYS A 19 -0.24 -10.40 -3.07
CA CYS A 19 0.45 -11.29 -2.14
C CYS A 19 -0.39 -11.56 -0.88
N MET A 20 -1.04 -10.54 -0.33
CA MET A 20 -1.87 -10.66 0.87
C MET A 20 -3.14 -11.47 0.61
N LYS A 21 -3.82 -11.22 -0.52
CA LYS A 21 -4.99 -12.00 -0.96
C LYS A 21 -4.64 -13.47 -1.16
N GLY A 22 -3.54 -13.76 -1.85
CA GLY A 22 -3.05 -15.13 -2.06
C GLY A 22 -2.74 -15.88 -0.75
N LYS A 23 -2.49 -15.15 0.34
CA LYS A 23 -2.20 -15.71 1.67
C LYS A 23 -3.36 -15.59 2.67
N GLY A 24 -4.48 -14.96 2.29
CA GLY A 24 -5.60 -14.70 3.19
C GLY A 24 -5.25 -13.82 4.40
N LEU A 25 -4.29 -12.89 4.24
CA LEU A 25 -3.80 -12.04 5.33
C LEU A 25 -4.52 -10.69 5.36
N LYS A 26 -4.54 -10.08 6.55
CA LYS A 26 -4.99 -8.69 6.76
C LYS A 26 -3.80 -7.80 7.13
N LEU A 27 -3.87 -6.53 6.73
CA LEU A 27 -2.84 -5.54 7.03
C LEU A 27 -3.30 -4.59 8.13
N ALA A 28 -2.36 -4.17 8.98
CA ALA A 28 -2.53 -3.02 9.86
C ALA A 28 -1.27 -2.16 9.77
N SER A 29 -1.44 -0.83 9.72
CA SER A 29 -0.35 0.14 9.80
C SER A 29 -0.56 1.08 10.99
N ALA A 30 0.54 1.54 11.57
CA ALA A 30 0.57 2.62 12.53
C ALA A 30 1.48 3.72 11.96
N GLU A 31 0.96 4.94 11.88
CA GLU A 31 1.61 6.04 11.16
C GLU A 31 1.81 7.25 12.06
N SER A 32 2.87 8.03 11.78
CA SER A 32 3.14 9.31 12.45
C SER A 32 3.45 10.38 11.41
N CYS A 33 4.71 10.49 10.95
CA CYS A 33 5.14 11.53 10.00
C CYS A 33 4.49 11.44 8.61
N THR A 34 4.05 10.25 8.21
CA THR A 34 3.33 10.03 6.95
C THR A 34 1.86 10.44 7.02
N GLY A 35 1.29 10.64 8.21
CA GLY A 35 -0.06 11.17 8.38
C GLY A 35 -1.19 10.35 7.73
N GLY A 36 -1.00 9.04 7.53
CA GLY A 36 -1.99 8.17 6.87
C GLY A 36 -1.73 7.95 5.37
N TRP A 37 -0.63 8.47 4.82
CA TRP A 37 -0.34 8.34 3.38
C TRP A 37 -0.07 6.90 2.95
N LEU A 38 0.50 6.06 3.82
CA LEU A 38 0.67 4.63 3.52
C LEU A 38 -0.69 3.95 3.44
N ALA A 39 -1.55 4.16 4.45
CA ALA A 39 -2.91 3.63 4.43
C ALA A 39 -3.65 4.08 3.16
N LYS A 40 -3.58 5.37 2.81
CA LYS A 40 -4.18 5.93 1.59
C LYS A 40 -3.72 5.18 0.33
N ILE A 41 -2.41 5.07 0.10
CA ILE A 41 -1.86 4.40 -1.10
C ILE A 41 -2.39 2.98 -1.22
N ILE A 42 -2.45 2.24 -0.11
CA ILE A 42 -2.93 0.85 -0.09
C ILE A 42 -4.43 0.79 -0.34
N THR A 43 -5.21 1.65 0.33
CA THR A 43 -6.67 1.64 0.23
C THR A 43 -7.20 2.23 -1.07
N ASP A 44 -6.40 3.05 -1.78
CA ASP A 44 -6.74 3.59 -3.10
C ASP A 44 -6.70 2.51 -4.20
N ILE A 45 -6.08 1.34 -3.95
CA ILE A 45 -6.11 0.20 -4.87
C ILE A 45 -7.48 -0.50 -4.82
N PRO A 46 -8.14 -0.74 -5.96
CA PRO A 46 -9.39 -1.49 -5.99
C PRO A 46 -9.27 -2.89 -5.37
N GLY A 47 -10.22 -3.22 -4.49
CA GLY A 47 -10.24 -4.51 -3.79
C GLY A 47 -9.22 -4.61 -2.66
N SER A 48 -8.87 -3.49 -2.02
CA SER A 48 -8.06 -3.39 -0.80
C SER A 48 -8.80 -3.72 0.50
N SER A 49 -10.12 -3.98 0.42
CA SER A 49 -10.99 -4.37 1.55
C SER A 49 -10.85 -5.82 1.96
#